data_AF-A0A5V2RAR7-F1
#
_entry.id   AF-A0A5V2RAR7-F1
#
_cell.length_a   1.000
_cell.length_b   1.000
_cell.length_c   1.000
_cell.angle_alpha   90.00
_cell.angle_beta   90.00
_cell.angle_gamma   90.00
#
_symmetry.space_group_name_H-M   'P 1'
#
loop_
_entity.id
_entity.type
_entity.pdbx_description
1 polymer ?
#
loop_
_entity_poly.entity_id
_entity_poly.type
_entity_poly.pdbx_seq_one_letter_code
_entity_poly.pdbx_strand_id
1 'polypeptide(L)'
;MSIKQEEYSFYYKVKNESARKRLGFKAGFFWCTAKKQSLALSRGELAMDAAGFDEADFARPVRVHFPVENDIPPEGVFDTKFCENREPGGEDGKTLTLIPGAASAVKSDETELADGAGTPAGENGIQESHNPPANPQLTVVATLPFRHRVLAQYIGDGEYLYHVDTGQKKEIACLEMDTQNTTVQNLILAAENVEPFKKAIEHDIHKAVNAYKQVFPVDGKVPELCTTIKFFKEWFSAEHINRGLLVKEWAERLKNKPAPVKKTGPHKVIVA
;
A
#
# COMPACT_ATOMS: atom_id res chain seq x y z
N MET A 1 -12.91 2.56 29.05
CA MET A 1 -13.03 3.00 27.64
C MET A 1 -11.66 3.51 27.18
N SER A 2 -10.96 2.78 26.32
CA SER A 2 -9.71 3.29 25.73
C SER A 2 -10.05 4.37 24.73
N ILE A 3 -9.58 5.58 25.01
CA ILE A 3 -9.76 6.70 24.10
C ILE A 3 -8.73 6.50 22.99
N LYS A 4 -9.20 6.16 21.79
CA LYS A 4 -8.34 5.95 20.61
C LYS A 4 -7.54 7.24 20.37
N GLN A 5 -6.21 7.11 20.35
CA GLN A 5 -5.31 8.17 19.93
C GLN A 5 -4.87 7.85 18.50
N GLU A 6 -4.71 8.89 17.70
CA GLU A 6 -4.28 8.84 16.30
C GLU A 6 -3.01 9.68 16.15
N GLU A 7 -2.18 9.31 15.19
CA GLU A 7 -0.99 10.08 14.81
C GLU A 7 -1.37 11.23 13.89
N TYR A 8 -0.82 12.40 14.19
CA TYR A 8 -0.96 13.61 13.39
C TYR A 8 0.41 14.17 13.09
N SER A 9 0.73 14.29 11.80
CA SER A 9 1.94 14.94 11.29
C SER A 9 1.57 16.19 10.51
N PHE A 10 2.33 17.26 10.72
CA PHE A 10 2.09 18.55 10.13
C PHE A 10 3.36 19.14 9.53
N TYR A 11 3.19 19.76 8.37
CA TYR A 11 4.20 20.54 7.69
C TYR A 11 3.85 22.04 7.80
N TYR A 12 4.80 22.82 8.30
CA TYR A 12 4.67 24.26 8.54
C TYR A 12 5.56 25.00 7.55
N LYS A 13 4.97 25.47 6.44
CA LYS A 13 5.70 26.26 5.44
C LYS A 13 5.97 27.67 5.97
N VAL A 14 7.20 28.17 5.86
CA VAL A 14 7.49 29.59 6.13
C VAL A 14 6.77 30.45 5.08
N LYS A 15 5.97 31.41 5.54
CA LYS A 15 4.97 32.10 4.72
C LYS A 15 5.59 33.09 3.72
N ASN A 16 6.61 33.83 4.15
CA ASN A 16 7.16 34.95 3.41
C ASN A 16 8.68 34.82 3.22
N GLU A 17 9.21 35.39 2.14
CA GLU A 17 10.64 35.34 1.84
C GLU A 17 11.50 36.07 2.89
N SER A 18 10.99 37.15 3.48
CA SER A 18 11.66 37.86 4.58
C SER A 18 11.81 36.98 5.82
N ALA A 19 10.77 36.24 6.19
CA ALA A 19 10.82 35.28 7.29
C ALA A 19 11.78 34.13 6.95
N ARG A 20 11.77 33.65 5.70
CA ARG A 20 12.70 32.60 5.23
C ARG A 20 14.17 33.03 5.33
N LYS A 21 14.48 34.28 5.00
CA LYS A 21 15.84 34.85 5.12
C LYS A 21 16.25 35.03 6.58
N ARG A 22 15.32 35.45 7.44
CA ARG A 22 15.56 35.62 8.88
C ARG A 22 15.77 34.28 9.61
N LEU A 23 14.92 33.29 9.30
CA LEU A 23 14.89 32.00 9.97
C LEU A 23 15.94 31.01 9.41
N GLY A 24 16.35 31.17 8.15
CA GLY A 24 17.38 30.34 7.52
C GLY A 24 16.90 28.98 7.01
N PHE A 25 15.62 28.64 7.18
CA PHE A 25 15.01 27.40 6.69
C PHE A 25 13.67 27.66 5.97
N LYS A 26 13.18 26.66 5.24
CA LYS A 26 11.99 26.79 4.37
C LYS A 26 10.69 26.34 5.02
N ALA A 27 10.78 25.39 5.95
CA ALA A 27 9.63 24.84 6.66
C ALA A 27 10.07 24.09 7.93
N GLY A 28 9.10 23.81 8.80
CA GLY A 28 9.25 22.92 9.94
C GLY A 28 8.29 21.72 9.88
N PHE A 29 8.64 20.68 10.61
CA PHE A 29 7.87 19.46 10.79
C PHE A 29 7.54 19.25 12.26
N PHE A 30 6.34 18.74 12.52
CA PHE A 30 5.92 18.35 13.86
C PHE A 30 4.98 17.14 13.77
N TRP A 31 5.08 16.24 14.74
CA TRP A 31 4.12 15.16 14.90
C TRP A 31 3.80 14.86 16.36
N CYS A 32 2.58 14.38 16.61
CA CYS A 32 2.20 13.80 17.88
C CYS A 32 1.02 12.83 17.77
N THR A 33 0.84 12.04 18.81
CA THR A 33 -0.31 11.17 19.01
C THR A 33 -1.36 11.92 19.84
N ALA A 34 -2.55 12.12 19.29
CA ALA A 34 -3.61 12.87 19.93
C ALA A 34 -4.99 12.22 19.70
N LYS A 35 -5.96 12.61 20.52
CA LYS A 35 -7.35 12.11 20.40
C LYS A 35 -8.13 12.76 19.27
N LYS A 36 -7.67 13.92 18.81
CA LYS A 36 -8.29 14.73 17.76
C LYS A 36 -7.27 15.69 17.16
N GLN A 37 -7.44 16.00 15.87
CA GLN A 37 -6.55 16.88 15.11
C GLN A 37 -6.36 18.27 15.75
N SER A 38 -7.41 18.87 16.32
CA SER A 38 -7.30 20.20 16.93
C SER A 38 -6.40 20.24 18.16
N LEU A 39 -6.34 19.14 18.93
CA LEU A 39 -5.42 19.02 20.05
C LEU A 39 -3.98 18.85 19.56
N ALA A 40 -3.77 18.14 18.44
CA ALA A 40 -2.45 17.98 17.84
C ALA A 40 -1.92 19.31 17.26
N LEU A 41 -2.79 20.12 16.66
CA LEU A 41 -2.44 21.46 16.16
C LEU A 41 -1.98 22.40 17.29
N SER A 42 -2.74 22.49 18.40
CA SER A 42 -2.34 23.31 19.56
C SER A 42 -1.04 22.84 20.21
N ARG A 43 -0.73 21.53 20.15
CA ARG A 43 0.56 21.00 20.61
C ARG A 43 1.71 21.38 19.68
N GLY A 44 1.45 21.44 18.37
CA GLY A 44 2.43 21.92 17.39
C GLY A 44 2.77 23.40 17.58
N GLU A 45 1.76 24.24 17.85
CA GLU A 45 1.94 25.66 18.18
C GLU A 45 2.79 25.84 19.45
N LEU A 46 2.51 25.08 20.51
CA LEU A 46 3.30 25.09 21.74
C LEU A 46 4.75 24.65 21.51
N ALA A 47 4.96 23.63 20.68
CA ALA A 47 6.31 23.14 20.35
C ALA A 47 7.09 24.15 19.50
N MET A 48 6.41 24.91 18.64
CA MET A 48 6.99 25.99 17.84
C MET A 48 7.45 27.17 18.72
N ASP A 49 6.59 27.61 19.65
CA ASP A 49 6.92 28.67 20.62
C ASP A 49 8.08 28.24 21.54
N ALA A 50 8.06 27.01 22.04
CA ALA A 50 9.14 26.44 22.84
C ALA A 50 10.48 26.34 22.07
N ALA A 51 10.42 26.19 20.74
CA ALA A 51 11.59 26.24 19.86
C ALA A 51 12.02 27.68 19.50
N GLY A 52 11.31 28.70 19.98
CA GLY A 52 11.64 30.12 19.79
C GLY A 52 11.15 30.72 18.47
N PHE A 53 10.16 30.09 17.83
CA PHE A 53 9.61 30.57 16.55
C PHE A 53 8.20 31.15 16.73
N ASP A 54 7.89 32.20 15.96
CA ASP A 54 6.59 32.86 15.97
C ASP A 54 5.65 32.19 14.95
N GLU A 55 4.45 31.79 15.37
CA GLU A 55 3.41 31.22 14.51
C GLU A 55 3.12 32.10 13.28
N ALA A 56 3.19 33.43 13.44
CA ALA A 56 2.92 34.38 12.37
C ALA A 56 3.90 34.27 11.17
N ASP A 57 5.08 33.69 11.37
CA ASP A 57 6.05 33.44 10.30
C ASP A 57 5.65 32.29 9.37
N PHE A 58 4.70 31.46 9.78
CA PHE A 58 4.30 30.24 9.08
C PHE A 58 2.93 30.40 8.41
N ALA A 59 2.75 29.68 7.31
CA ALA A 59 1.44 29.49 6.70
C ALA A 59 0.64 28.47 7.52
N ARG A 60 -0.66 28.36 7.23
CA ARG A 60 -1.50 27.35 7.87
C ARG A 60 -0.88 25.96 7.71
N PRO A 61 -0.76 25.17 8.78
CA PRO A 61 -0.12 23.87 8.72
C PRO A 61 -0.89 22.91 7.81
N VAL A 62 -0.14 22.17 6.99
CA VAL A 62 -0.68 21.12 6.12
C VAL A 62 -0.54 19.80 6.84
N ARG A 63 -1.64 19.05 6.98
CA ARG A 63 -1.57 17.67 7.48
C ARG A 63 -0.93 16.79 6.42
N VAL A 64 0.20 16.20 6.77
CA VAL A 64 0.99 15.31 5.92
C VAL A 64 0.88 13.87 6.41
N HIS A 65 1.22 12.92 5.55
CA HIS A 65 1.34 11.53 5.97
C HIS A 65 2.53 11.37 6.94
N PHE A 66 2.39 10.45 7.90
CA PHE A 66 3.47 10.13 8.84
C PHE A 66 4.67 9.59 8.05
N PRO A 67 5.86 10.21 8.11
CA PRO A 67 7.04 9.69 7.42
C PRO A 67 7.43 8.32 8.01
N VAL A 68 8.00 7.41 7.22
CA VAL A 68 8.39 6.05 7.69
C VAL A 68 9.91 5.90 7.68
N GLU A 69 10.62 6.95 8.08
CA GLU A 69 12.07 7.06 7.96
C GLU A 69 12.77 7.12 9.33
N ASN A 70 14.04 6.74 9.38
CA ASN A 70 14.78 6.66 10.64
C ASN A 70 15.17 8.04 11.23
N ASP A 71 15.10 9.11 10.44
CA ASP A 71 15.48 10.47 10.86
C ASP A 71 14.29 11.33 11.33
N ILE A 72 13.16 10.71 11.69
CA ILE A 72 12.00 11.43 12.21
C ILE A 72 12.35 12.01 13.59
N PRO A 73 12.08 13.31 13.84
CA PRO A 73 12.33 13.90 15.15
C PRO A 73 11.48 13.24 16.24
N PRO A 74 11.87 13.32 17.53
CA PRO A 74 11.05 12.79 18.61
C PRO A 74 9.64 13.40 18.64
N GLU A 75 8.67 12.63 19.17
CA GLU A 75 7.29 13.08 19.31
C GLU A 75 7.23 14.41 20.09
N GLY A 76 6.44 15.37 19.58
CA GLY A 76 6.24 16.64 20.25
C GLY A 76 7.36 17.67 20.02
N VAL A 77 8.41 17.33 19.26
CA VAL A 77 9.49 18.25 18.90
C VAL A 77 9.17 18.95 17.58
N PHE A 78 9.33 20.27 17.54
CA PHE A 78 9.27 21.04 16.30
C PHE A 78 10.65 21.05 15.65
N ASP A 79 10.77 20.41 14.49
CA ASP A 79 12.05 20.20 13.81
C ASP A 79 12.12 20.97 12.49
N THR A 80 13.22 21.68 12.25
CA THR A 80 13.42 22.48 11.02
C THR A 80 14.34 21.80 10.02
N LYS A 81 15.09 20.78 10.43
CA LYS A 81 16.10 20.08 9.60
C LYS A 81 15.47 19.00 8.74
N PHE A 82 14.47 18.30 9.27
CA PHE A 82 13.70 17.27 8.60
C PHE A 82 13.09 17.77 7.28
N CYS A 83 12.72 19.04 7.23
CA CYS A 83 12.16 19.70 6.04
C CYS A 83 13.17 20.42 5.14
N GLU A 84 14.47 20.43 5.44
CA GLU A 84 15.47 21.15 4.61
C GLU A 84 15.48 20.65 3.16
N ASN A 85 15.35 19.34 3.02
CA ASN A 85 15.40 18.65 1.73
C ASN A 85 14.04 18.10 1.32
N ARG A 86 12.95 18.46 2.00
CA ARG A 86 11.63 17.84 1.81
C ARG A 86 10.52 18.86 1.74
N GLU A 87 9.60 18.65 0.81
CA GLU A 87 8.38 19.44 0.70
C GLU A 87 7.17 18.53 0.44
N PRO A 88 5.95 18.92 0.87
CA PRO A 88 4.75 18.20 0.50
C PRO A 88 4.61 18.21 -1.02
N GLY A 89 4.69 17.02 -1.60
CA GLY A 89 4.58 16.75 -3.03
C GLY A 89 3.75 15.48 -3.27
N GLY A 90 3.88 14.90 -4.46
CA GLY A 90 2.98 13.84 -4.94
C GLY A 90 1.63 14.37 -5.43
N GLU A 91 0.86 13.53 -6.13
CA GLU A 91 -0.50 13.88 -6.62
C GLU A 91 -1.46 14.24 -5.47
N ASP A 92 -1.17 13.76 -4.26
CA ASP A 92 -1.94 13.95 -3.03
C ASP A 92 -1.58 15.23 -2.25
N GLY A 93 -0.44 15.88 -2.58
CA GLY A 93 0.02 17.13 -1.96
C GLY A 93 0.29 17.05 -0.45
N LYS A 94 0.39 15.83 0.11
CA LYS A 94 0.49 15.55 1.55
C LYS A 94 1.63 14.59 1.88
N THR A 95 2.30 14.03 0.90
CA THR A 95 3.47 13.19 1.09
C THR A 95 4.73 14.05 1.04
N LEU A 96 5.58 14.00 2.06
CA LEU A 96 6.84 14.74 2.05
C LEU A 96 7.82 14.10 1.06
N THR A 97 8.06 14.75 -0.06
CA THR A 97 8.97 14.31 -1.12
C THR A 97 10.30 15.05 -1.05
N LEU A 98 11.40 14.36 -1.37
CA LEU A 98 12.72 14.98 -1.46
C LEU A 98 12.78 16.00 -2.61
N ILE A 99 13.27 17.20 -2.32
CA ILE A 99 13.44 18.28 -3.30
C ILE A 99 14.56 17.90 -4.27
N PRO A 100 14.32 17.89 -5.59
CA PRO A 100 15.35 17.59 -6.60
C PRO A 100 16.56 18.53 -6.46
N GLY A 101 17.76 17.97 -6.34
CA GLY A 101 19.02 18.72 -6.22
C GLY A 101 19.58 18.88 -4.80
N ALA A 102 18.83 18.51 -3.75
CA ALA A 102 19.32 18.60 -2.36
C ALA A 102 20.36 17.52 -1.97
N ALA A 103 20.52 16.46 -2.78
CA ALA A 103 21.53 15.42 -2.56
C ALA A 103 22.98 15.91 -2.69
N SER A 104 23.22 17.11 -3.24
CA SER A 104 24.58 17.65 -3.47
C SER A 104 25.15 18.48 -2.30
N ALA A 105 24.49 18.55 -1.14
CA ALA A 105 24.92 19.39 -0.02
C ALA A 105 25.25 18.64 1.28
N VAL A 106 25.50 17.33 1.24
CA VAL A 106 26.14 16.64 2.37
C VAL A 106 27.66 16.76 2.20
N LYS A 107 28.18 17.95 2.53
CA LYS A 107 29.62 18.15 2.68
C LYS A 107 30.03 17.53 4.02
N SER A 108 30.42 16.26 3.99
CA SER A 108 31.24 15.67 5.04
C SER A 108 32.68 16.08 4.77
N ASP A 109 33.28 16.72 5.75
CA ASP A 109 34.64 17.24 5.78
C ASP A 109 35.63 16.06 5.91
N GLU A 110 36.44 15.78 4.89
CA GLU A 110 37.82 15.30 5.06
C GLU A 110 38.63 15.49 3.77
N THR A 111 39.89 15.85 3.97
CA THR A 111 40.93 16.36 3.07
C THR A 111 41.35 15.29 2.04
N GLU A 112 41.65 15.66 0.78
CA GLU A 112 43.03 15.71 0.22
C GLU A 112 42.98 16.23 -1.23
N LEU A 113 44.03 16.97 -1.60
CA LEU A 113 44.25 17.66 -2.88
C LEU A 113 44.27 16.74 -4.12
N ALA A 114 43.78 17.25 -5.26
CA ALA A 114 44.57 17.35 -6.49
C ALA A 114 43.86 18.22 -7.56
N ASP A 115 44.73 18.91 -8.29
CA ASP A 115 44.55 19.99 -9.26
C ASP A 115 44.02 19.54 -10.65
N GLY A 116 43.53 20.50 -11.45
CA GLY A 116 43.55 20.38 -12.92
C GLY A 116 42.23 20.54 -13.70
N ALA A 117 41.88 21.80 -13.98
CA ALA A 117 41.48 22.36 -15.28
C ALA A 117 40.44 21.67 -16.21
N GLY A 118 39.42 22.46 -16.59
CA GLY A 118 38.99 22.58 -18.00
C GLY A 118 37.63 21.98 -18.39
N THR A 119 36.61 22.83 -18.47
CA THR A 119 35.46 22.69 -19.41
C THR A 119 35.72 23.69 -20.56
N PRO A 120 35.12 23.62 -21.78
CA PRO A 120 33.87 22.93 -22.08
C PRO A 120 33.72 22.28 -23.48
N ALA A 121 32.52 21.72 -23.65
CA ALA A 121 31.73 21.63 -24.89
C ALA A 121 31.89 20.40 -25.80
N GLY A 122 30.75 19.74 -26.03
CA GLY A 122 30.33 19.42 -27.40
C GLY A 122 30.14 17.93 -27.73
N GLU A 123 28.89 17.50 -27.62
CA GLU A 123 28.19 16.63 -28.57
C GLU A 123 28.31 15.09 -28.50
N ASN A 124 27.12 14.52 -28.26
CA ASN A 124 26.56 13.32 -28.89
C ASN A 124 27.26 11.97 -28.65
N GLY A 125 26.89 11.35 -27.53
CA GLY A 125 26.93 9.91 -27.34
C GLY A 125 25.66 9.46 -26.64
N ILE A 126 24.93 8.54 -27.27
CA ILE A 126 23.72 7.88 -26.79
C ILE A 126 23.98 7.37 -25.37
N GLN A 127 23.45 8.06 -24.34
CA GLN A 127 23.47 7.57 -22.97
C GLN A 127 22.34 6.56 -22.83
N GLU A 128 22.69 5.29 -22.98
CA GLU A 128 22.00 4.19 -22.32
C GLU A 128 21.97 4.57 -20.83
N SER A 129 20.82 5.06 -20.36
CA SER A 129 20.67 5.52 -18.99
C SER A 129 20.81 4.30 -18.09
N HIS A 130 22.02 4.09 -17.59
CA HIS A 130 22.30 3.22 -16.47
C HIS A 130 21.58 3.80 -15.25
N ASN A 131 20.29 3.51 -15.16
CA ASN A 131 19.48 3.76 -13.98
C ASN A 131 20.16 2.95 -12.87
N PRO A 132 20.63 3.54 -11.75
CA PRO A 132 20.87 2.74 -10.56
C PRO A 132 19.53 2.04 -10.26
N PRO A 133 19.53 0.74 -9.89
CA PRO A 133 18.28 0.01 -9.72
C PRO A 133 17.40 0.81 -8.77
N ALA A 134 16.26 1.29 -9.28
CA ALA A 134 15.28 2.00 -8.48
C ALA A 134 14.98 1.11 -7.28
N ASN A 135 15.24 1.60 -6.07
CA ASN A 135 14.80 0.88 -4.88
C ASN A 135 13.32 0.55 -5.08
N PRO A 136 12.92 -0.73 -4.99
CA PRO A 136 11.57 -1.14 -5.34
C PRO A 136 10.59 -0.36 -4.46
N GLN A 137 9.67 0.37 -5.11
CA GLN A 137 8.65 1.13 -4.41
C GLN A 137 7.63 0.12 -3.84
N LEU A 138 7.82 -0.25 -2.58
CA LEU A 138 6.98 -1.21 -1.88
C LEU A 138 5.73 -0.52 -1.32
N THR A 139 4.57 -1.12 -1.58
CA THR A 139 3.27 -0.71 -1.02
C THR A 139 2.74 -1.80 -0.11
N VAL A 140 2.28 -1.43 1.08
CA VAL A 140 1.67 -2.38 2.02
C VAL A 140 0.38 -2.95 1.44
N VAL A 141 0.24 -4.28 1.39
CA VAL A 141 -0.94 -4.92 0.78
C VAL A 141 -2.22 -4.50 1.50
N ALA A 142 -2.21 -4.44 2.84
CA ALA A 142 -3.38 -4.10 3.65
C ALA A 142 -3.98 -2.71 3.37
N THR A 143 -3.24 -1.78 2.75
CA THR A 143 -3.75 -0.44 2.40
C THR A 143 -4.44 -0.41 1.02
N LEU A 144 -4.37 -1.50 0.26
CA LEU A 144 -4.98 -1.61 -1.06
C LEU A 144 -6.50 -1.87 -0.98
N PRO A 145 -7.26 -1.58 -2.05
CA PRO A 145 -8.65 -2.01 -2.14
C PRO A 145 -8.79 -3.52 -1.93
N PHE A 146 -9.92 -3.97 -1.37
CA PHE A 146 -10.11 -5.38 -0.99
C PHE A 146 -9.81 -6.38 -2.11
N ARG A 147 -10.26 -6.11 -3.34
CA ARG A 147 -9.96 -6.95 -4.51
C ARG A 147 -8.47 -7.06 -4.77
N HIS A 148 -7.74 -5.95 -4.68
CA HIS A 148 -6.29 -5.93 -4.85
C HIS A 148 -5.56 -6.69 -3.74
N ARG A 149 -6.08 -6.67 -2.51
CA ARG A 149 -5.57 -7.49 -1.40
C ARG A 149 -5.71 -8.99 -1.69
N VAL A 150 -6.88 -9.40 -2.17
CA VAL A 150 -7.13 -10.79 -2.59
C VAL A 150 -6.19 -11.20 -3.73
N LEU A 151 -6.02 -10.34 -4.73
CA LEU A 151 -5.15 -10.59 -5.88
C LEU A 151 -3.66 -10.57 -5.52
N ALA A 152 -3.22 -9.74 -4.57
CA ALA A 152 -1.86 -9.77 -4.06
C ALA A 152 -1.51 -11.16 -3.50
N GLN A 153 -2.39 -11.72 -2.66
CA GLN A 153 -2.17 -13.08 -2.14
C GLN A 153 -2.30 -14.16 -3.23
N TYR A 154 -2.98 -13.87 -4.34
CA TYR A 154 -3.10 -14.79 -5.47
C TYR A 154 -1.80 -14.92 -6.27
N ILE A 155 -1.13 -13.79 -6.52
CA ILE A 155 0.16 -13.73 -7.25
C ILE A 155 1.36 -14.15 -6.39
N GLY A 156 1.25 -14.10 -5.05
CA GLY A 156 2.31 -14.50 -4.13
C GLY A 156 2.65 -15.99 -4.13
N ASP A 157 1.98 -16.80 -4.94
CA ASP A 157 2.19 -18.24 -5.13
C ASP A 157 2.38 -19.08 -3.86
N GLY A 158 1.60 -18.78 -2.83
CA GLY A 158 1.68 -19.48 -1.55
C GLY A 158 2.50 -18.74 -0.49
N GLU A 159 3.33 -17.77 -0.89
CA GLU A 159 3.97 -16.83 0.04
C GLU A 159 3.00 -15.74 0.48
N TYR A 160 3.12 -15.33 1.75
CA TYR A 160 2.32 -14.25 2.30
C TYR A 160 2.93 -12.92 1.90
N LEU A 161 2.24 -12.16 1.06
CA LEU A 161 2.70 -10.83 0.65
C LEU A 161 2.27 -9.77 1.68
N TYR A 162 3.25 -9.23 2.41
CA TYR A 162 3.05 -8.03 3.25
C TYR A 162 3.11 -6.75 2.41
N HIS A 163 3.96 -6.74 1.38
CA HIS A 163 4.19 -5.63 0.49
C HIS A 163 4.16 -6.09 -0.97
N VAL A 164 3.79 -5.18 -1.87
CA VAL A 164 3.89 -5.35 -3.32
C VAL A 164 4.67 -4.21 -3.93
N ASP A 165 5.58 -4.52 -4.85
CA ASP A 165 6.31 -3.50 -5.62
C ASP A 165 5.46 -2.95 -6.79
N THR A 166 6.00 -1.98 -7.53
CA THR A 166 5.33 -1.37 -8.68
C THR A 166 4.97 -2.37 -9.78
N GLY A 167 5.82 -3.37 -10.02
CA GLY A 167 5.56 -4.43 -11.01
C GLY A 167 4.41 -5.32 -10.57
N GLN A 168 4.43 -5.78 -9.33
CA GLN A 168 3.36 -6.58 -8.72
C GLN A 168 2.04 -5.81 -8.65
N LYS A 169 2.05 -4.50 -8.35
CA LYS A 169 0.83 -3.66 -8.39
C LYS A 169 0.26 -3.56 -9.79
N LYS A 170 1.12 -3.41 -10.80
CA LYS A 170 0.69 -3.39 -12.20
C LYS A 170 0.08 -4.74 -12.60
N GLU A 171 0.70 -5.85 -12.20
CA GLU A 171 0.16 -7.20 -12.42
C GLU A 171 -1.20 -7.38 -11.76
N ILE A 172 -1.37 -6.97 -10.51
CA ILE A 172 -2.64 -7.01 -9.79
C ILE A 172 -3.72 -6.20 -10.53
N ALA A 173 -3.41 -4.98 -10.95
CA ALA A 173 -4.35 -4.13 -11.69
C ALA A 173 -4.74 -4.75 -13.03
N CYS A 174 -3.77 -5.33 -13.75
CA CYS A 174 -4.03 -6.07 -14.98
C CYS A 174 -4.92 -7.30 -14.74
N LEU A 175 -4.69 -8.05 -13.66
CA LEU A 175 -5.49 -9.21 -13.28
C LEU A 175 -6.94 -8.84 -12.92
N GLU A 176 -7.16 -7.69 -12.25
CA GLU A 176 -8.52 -7.22 -11.98
C GLU A 176 -9.27 -6.88 -13.27
N MET A 177 -8.59 -6.23 -14.22
CA MET A 177 -9.17 -5.82 -15.50
C MET A 177 -9.34 -6.95 -16.52
N ASP A 178 -8.64 -8.08 -16.33
CA ASP A 178 -8.75 -9.25 -17.19
C ASP A 178 -10.07 -10.00 -16.93
N THR A 179 -11.11 -9.61 -17.67
CA THR A 179 -12.43 -10.25 -17.61
C THR A 179 -12.46 -11.64 -18.24
N GLN A 180 -11.43 -12.02 -19.01
CA GLN A 180 -11.34 -13.33 -19.64
C GLN A 180 -10.80 -14.39 -18.69
N ASN A 181 -10.04 -13.98 -17.66
CA ASN A 181 -9.58 -14.86 -16.60
C ASN A 181 -10.71 -15.23 -15.62
N THR A 182 -11.53 -16.19 -16.03
CA THR A 182 -12.72 -16.62 -15.27
C THR A 182 -12.37 -17.13 -13.86
N THR A 183 -11.20 -17.74 -13.67
CA THR A 183 -10.73 -18.19 -12.36
C THR A 183 -10.54 -17.00 -11.41
N VAL A 184 -9.79 -15.99 -11.84
CA VAL A 184 -9.54 -14.78 -11.06
C VAL A 184 -10.84 -13.99 -10.83
N GLN A 185 -11.68 -13.85 -11.86
CA GLN A 185 -12.97 -13.17 -11.75
C GLN A 185 -13.89 -13.88 -10.74
N ASN A 186 -13.96 -15.21 -10.77
CA ASN A 186 -14.77 -15.97 -9.81
C ASN A 186 -14.22 -15.85 -8.38
N LEU A 187 -12.90 -15.78 -8.20
CA LEU A 187 -12.28 -15.54 -6.89
C LEU A 187 -12.69 -14.17 -6.32
N ILE A 188 -12.46 -13.08 -7.07
CA ILE A 188 -12.74 -11.72 -6.57
C ILE A 188 -14.25 -11.49 -6.37
N LEU A 189 -15.11 -12.04 -7.23
CA LEU A 189 -16.56 -11.97 -7.07
C LEU A 189 -17.02 -12.75 -5.84
N ALA A 190 -16.51 -13.96 -5.63
CA ALA A 190 -16.88 -14.73 -4.45
C ALA A 190 -16.39 -14.08 -3.15
N ALA A 191 -15.18 -13.51 -3.16
CA ALA A 191 -14.64 -12.77 -2.04
C ALA A 191 -15.52 -11.58 -1.63
N GLU A 192 -16.08 -10.85 -2.61
CA GLU A 192 -17.01 -9.74 -2.37
C GLU A 192 -18.38 -10.18 -1.86
N ASN A 193 -18.82 -11.39 -2.21
CA ASN A 193 -20.16 -11.89 -1.88
C ASN A 193 -20.21 -12.71 -0.58
N VAL A 194 -19.06 -13.12 -0.04
CA VAL A 194 -18.97 -13.86 1.22
C VAL A 194 -18.56 -12.89 2.33
N GLU A 195 -19.54 -12.46 3.13
CA GLU A 195 -19.37 -11.47 4.21
C GLU A 195 -18.17 -11.75 5.15
N PRO A 196 -17.95 -12.98 5.65
CA PRO A 196 -16.74 -13.30 6.44
C PRO A 196 -15.43 -13.06 5.68
N PHE A 197 -15.41 -13.30 4.38
CA PHE A 197 -14.24 -13.08 3.54
C PHE A 197 -14.02 -11.57 3.31
N LYS A 198 -15.07 -10.82 2.99
CA LYS A 198 -15.00 -9.36 2.83
C LYS A 198 -14.49 -8.62 4.07
N LYS A 199 -14.73 -9.19 5.26
CA LYS A 199 -14.26 -8.67 6.56
C LYS A 199 -12.99 -9.34 7.07
N ALA A 200 -12.39 -10.25 6.29
CA ALA A 200 -11.23 -11.02 6.71
C ALA A 200 -10.00 -10.11 6.91
N ILE A 201 -9.24 -10.42 7.96
CA ILE A 201 -7.90 -9.86 8.14
C ILE A 201 -6.94 -10.46 7.11
N GLU A 202 -5.83 -9.79 6.87
CA GLU A 202 -4.91 -10.14 5.77
C GLU A 202 -4.40 -11.59 5.83
N HIS A 203 -4.10 -12.10 7.04
CA HIS A 203 -3.74 -13.50 7.26
C HIS A 203 -4.84 -14.50 6.83
N ASP A 204 -6.12 -14.21 7.08
CA ASP A 204 -7.22 -15.07 6.64
C ASP A 204 -7.47 -14.96 5.13
N ILE A 205 -7.27 -13.77 4.54
CA ILE A 205 -7.33 -13.59 3.08
C ILE A 205 -6.30 -14.49 2.41
N HIS A 206 -5.04 -14.43 2.86
CA HIS A 206 -3.97 -15.27 2.33
C HIS A 206 -4.31 -16.77 2.42
N LYS A 207 -4.75 -17.24 3.59
CA LYS A 207 -5.10 -18.64 3.79
C LYS A 207 -6.28 -19.08 2.92
N ALA A 208 -7.29 -18.23 2.77
CA ALA A 208 -8.45 -18.51 1.92
C ALA A 208 -8.06 -18.57 0.43
N VAL A 209 -7.21 -17.66 -0.05
CA VAL A 209 -6.73 -17.64 -1.44
C VAL A 209 -5.86 -18.86 -1.74
N ASN A 210 -4.96 -19.23 -0.84
CA ASN A 210 -4.16 -20.46 -0.99
C ASN A 210 -5.02 -21.72 -0.98
N ALA A 211 -6.02 -21.78 -0.10
CA ALA A 211 -6.99 -22.87 -0.08
C ALA A 211 -7.78 -22.95 -1.40
N TYR A 212 -8.17 -21.81 -1.97
CA TYR A 212 -8.82 -21.73 -3.27
C TYR A 212 -7.94 -22.28 -4.39
N LYS A 213 -6.66 -21.88 -4.48
CA LYS A 213 -5.72 -22.40 -5.49
C LYS A 213 -5.51 -23.91 -5.39
N GLN A 214 -5.54 -24.47 -4.18
CA GLN A 214 -5.42 -25.92 -3.96
C GLN A 214 -6.67 -26.69 -4.41
N VAL A 215 -7.87 -26.14 -4.17
CA VAL A 215 -9.13 -26.77 -4.56
C VAL A 215 -9.40 -26.60 -6.07
N PHE A 216 -9.00 -25.47 -6.63
CA PHE A 216 -9.27 -25.07 -8.02
C PHE A 216 -7.96 -24.69 -8.73
N PRO A 217 -7.16 -25.67 -9.15
CA PRO A 217 -5.90 -25.41 -9.85
C PRO A 217 -6.14 -24.73 -11.21
N VAL A 218 -5.20 -23.90 -11.64
CA VAL A 218 -5.28 -23.10 -12.89
C VAL A 218 -5.43 -24.00 -14.13
N ASP A 219 -4.75 -25.14 -14.15
CA ASP A 219 -4.82 -26.12 -15.25
C ASP A 219 -6.04 -27.05 -15.16
N GLY A 220 -6.86 -26.87 -14.12
CA GLY A 220 -8.05 -27.67 -13.85
C GLY A 220 -9.30 -27.13 -14.54
N LYS A 221 -10.42 -27.80 -14.29
CA LYS A 221 -11.73 -27.29 -14.70
C LYS A 221 -12.05 -26.02 -13.91
N VAL A 222 -12.27 -24.92 -14.61
CA VAL A 222 -12.69 -23.64 -14.02
C VAL A 222 -13.99 -23.85 -13.21
N PRO A 223 -14.01 -23.50 -11.92
CA PRO A 223 -15.22 -23.64 -11.11
C PRO A 223 -16.27 -22.63 -11.51
N GLU A 224 -17.54 -23.01 -11.43
CA GLU A 224 -18.66 -22.06 -11.50
C GLU A 224 -18.64 -21.13 -10.29
N LEU A 225 -19.04 -19.86 -10.46
CA LEU A 225 -19.08 -18.86 -9.38
C LEU A 225 -19.85 -19.35 -8.14
N CYS A 226 -21.01 -20.00 -8.33
CA CYS A 226 -21.80 -20.56 -7.24
C CYS A 226 -21.04 -21.63 -6.44
N THR A 227 -20.19 -22.41 -7.11
CA THR A 227 -19.33 -23.42 -6.46
C THR A 227 -18.24 -22.74 -5.63
N THR A 228 -17.61 -21.69 -6.17
CA THR A 228 -16.60 -20.89 -5.46
C THR A 228 -17.18 -20.20 -4.21
N ILE A 229 -18.36 -19.58 -4.34
CA ILE A 229 -19.05 -18.97 -3.20
C ILE A 229 -19.37 -20.01 -2.12
N LYS A 230 -19.84 -21.19 -2.52
CA LYS A 230 -20.16 -22.28 -1.58
C LYS A 230 -18.90 -22.74 -0.83
N PHE A 231 -17.79 -22.93 -1.54
CA PHE A 231 -16.50 -23.27 -0.92
C PHE A 231 -16.09 -22.24 0.15
N PHE A 232 -16.09 -20.95 -0.18
CA PHE A 232 -15.68 -19.93 0.80
C PHE A 232 -16.63 -19.85 2.00
N LYS A 233 -17.95 -20.01 1.81
CA LYS A 233 -18.90 -20.07 2.93
C LYS A 233 -18.58 -21.23 3.88
N GLU A 234 -18.31 -22.42 3.34
CA GLU A 234 -17.94 -23.59 4.13
C GLU A 234 -16.57 -23.39 4.81
N TRP A 235 -15.57 -22.86 4.09
CA TRP A 235 -14.22 -22.63 4.62
C TRP A 235 -14.19 -21.62 5.77
N PHE A 236 -14.92 -20.50 5.64
CA PHE A 236 -15.00 -19.49 6.71
C PHE A 236 -15.88 -19.93 7.89
N SER A 237 -16.82 -20.85 7.68
CA SER A 237 -17.64 -21.44 8.75
C SER A 237 -16.93 -22.56 9.49
N ALA A 238 -15.95 -23.21 8.86
CA ALA A 238 -15.17 -24.27 9.47
C ALA A 238 -14.20 -23.72 10.54
N GLU A 239 -14.06 -24.47 11.63
CA GLU A 239 -13.03 -24.21 12.63
C GLU A 239 -11.64 -24.23 11.99
N HIS A 240 -10.75 -23.37 12.50
CA HIS A 240 -9.42 -23.18 11.93
C HIS A 240 -8.63 -24.49 11.76
N ILE A 241 -8.74 -25.40 12.74
CA ILE A 241 -8.10 -26.72 12.72
C ILE A 241 -8.64 -27.64 11.61
N ASN A 242 -9.91 -27.46 11.21
CA ASN A 242 -10.58 -28.29 10.22
C ASN A 242 -10.46 -27.76 8.78
N ARG A 243 -10.02 -26.50 8.60
CA ARG A 243 -9.88 -25.88 7.26
C ARG A 243 -8.95 -26.66 6.34
N GLY A 244 -7.87 -27.24 6.86
CA GLY A 244 -6.94 -28.06 6.08
C GLY A 244 -7.56 -29.37 5.59
N LEU A 245 -8.42 -30.00 6.41
CA LEU A 245 -9.18 -31.19 6.02
C LEU A 245 -10.24 -30.85 4.98
N LEU A 246 -10.98 -29.77 5.19
CA LEU A 246 -12.02 -29.28 4.28
C LEU A 246 -11.47 -29.04 2.86
N VAL A 247 -10.27 -28.46 2.74
CA VAL A 247 -9.60 -28.27 1.44
C VAL A 247 -9.35 -29.60 0.72
N LYS A 248 -8.89 -30.62 1.43
CA LYS A 248 -8.66 -31.96 0.86
C LYS A 248 -9.97 -32.62 0.41
N GLU A 249 -11.01 -32.54 1.24
CA GLU A 249 -12.34 -33.08 0.90
C GLU A 249 -12.94 -32.41 -0.33
N TRP A 250 -12.77 -31.09 -0.45
CA TRP A 250 -13.22 -30.32 -1.60
C TRP A 250 -12.47 -30.70 -2.88
N ALA A 251 -11.15 -30.83 -2.82
CA ALA A 251 -10.33 -31.26 -3.94
C ALA A 251 -10.75 -32.67 -4.43
N GLU A 252 -10.97 -33.62 -3.52
CA GLU A 252 -11.44 -34.96 -3.86
C GLU A 252 -12.88 -34.98 -4.42
N ARG A 253 -13.79 -34.17 -3.85
CA ARG A 253 -15.17 -34.06 -4.36
C ARG A 253 -15.21 -33.54 -5.81
N LEU A 254 -14.30 -32.63 -6.17
CA LEU A 254 -14.24 -32.08 -7.53
C LEU A 254 -13.64 -33.07 -8.52
N LYS A 255 -12.65 -33.88 -8.11
CA LYS A 255 -12.13 -34.99 -8.91
C LYS A 255 -13.19 -36.05 -9.18
N ASN A 256 -14.01 -36.36 -8.17
CA ASN A 256 -14.99 -37.44 -8.21
C ASN A 256 -16.39 -37.01 -8.71
N LYS A 257 -16.55 -35.77 -9.18
CA LYS A 257 -17.86 -35.26 -9.65
C LYS A 257 -18.23 -35.96 -10.98
N PRO A 258 -19.27 -36.82 -11.04
CA PRO A 258 -19.68 -37.42 -12.30
C PRO A 258 -20.15 -36.33 -13.26
N ALA A 259 -19.92 -36.54 -14.57
CA ALA A 259 -20.37 -35.64 -15.61
C ALA A 259 -21.88 -35.35 -15.44
N PRO A 260 -22.33 -34.09 -15.63
CA PRO A 260 -23.75 -33.78 -15.52
C PRO A 260 -24.50 -34.67 -16.49
N VAL A 261 -25.44 -35.47 -15.97
CA VAL A 261 -26.37 -36.25 -16.78
C VAL A 261 -27.06 -35.26 -17.70
N LYS A 262 -26.75 -35.33 -19.00
CA LYS A 262 -27.52 -34.62 -20.03
C LYS A 262 -28.97 -35.05 -19.83
N LYS A 263 -29.83 -34.17 -19.33
CA LYS A 263 -31.28 -34.42 -19.34
C LYS A 263 -31.72 -34.45 -20.80
N THR A 264 -31.67 -35.63 -21.41
CA THR A 264 -32.32 -35.90 -22.69
C THR A 264 -33.81 -36.01 -22.45
N GLY A 265 -34.58 -35.12 -23.06
CA GLY A 265 -36.00 -35.32 -23.34
C GLY A 265 -36.91 -34.22 -22.78
N PRO A 266 -37.75 -33.58 -23.63
CA PRO A 266 -38.79 -32.70 -23.15
C PRO A 266 -39.84 -33.52 -22.38
N HIS A 267 -40.28 -32.98 -21.25
CA HIS A 267 -41.41 -33.54 -20.49
C HIS A 267 -42.65 -33.62 -21.40
N LYS A 268 -43.15 -34.83 -21.64
CA LYS A 268 -44.52 -35.03 -22.14
C LYS A 268 -45.47 -34.44 -21.10
N VAL A 269 -46.16 -33.37 -21.48
CA VAL A 269 -47.34 -32.88 -20.78
C VAL A 269 -48.41 -33.95 -20.93
N ILE A 270 -48.79 -34.61 -19.83
CA ILE A 270 -50.01 -35.40 -19.77
C ILE A 270 -51.09 -34.44 -19.26
N VAL A 271 -51.98 -34.03 -20.16
CA VAL A 271 -53.25 -33.40 -19.80
C VAL A 271 -54.23 -34.54 -19.55
N ALA A 272 -54.82 -34.56 -18.36
CA ALA A 272 -56.03 -35.33 -18.04
C ALA A 272 -57.18 -34.34 -17.87
#